data_AF-A0A151K3G3-F1
#
_entry.id   AF-A0A151K3G3-F1
#
_cell.length_a   1.000
_cell.length_b   1.000
_cell.length_c   1.000
_cell.angle_alpha   90.00
_cell.angle_beta   90.00
_cell.angle_gamma   90.00
#
_symmetry.space_group_name_H-M   'P 1'
#
loop_
_entity.id
_entity.type
_entity.pdbx_description
1 polymer ?
#
loop_
_entity_poly.entity_id
_entity_poly.type
_entity_poly.pdbx_seq_one_letter_code
_entity_poly.pdbx_strand_id
1 'polypeptide(L)'
;HHALIIKNLTERKKSLFLTILLGIYFSLLQLFEYIRSSFRMADSIYGSTFFIATGFHGIHVIIGTLFLLICLIRLYKLHFSPYHHFGLEAAA
;
A
#
# COMPACT_ATOMS: atom_id res chain seq x y z
N HIS A 1 -3.50 -11.49 7.26
CA HIS A 1 -4.84 -11.74 7.84
C HIS A 1 -4.94 -13.10 8.56
N HIS A 2 -4.83 -14.23 7.84
CA HIS A 2 -4.96 -15.58 8.41
C HIS A 2 -4.03 -15.87 9.61
N ALA A 3 -2.77 -15.45 9.55
CA ALA A 3 -1.83 -15.58 10.66
C ALA A 3 -2.27 -14.83 11.94
N LEU A 4 -3.07 -13.75 11.81
CA LEU A 4 -3.62 -13.04 12.97
C LEU A 4 -4.74 -13.85 13.64
N ILE A 5 -5.59 -14.52 12.85
CA ILE A 5 -6.67 -15.38 13.34
C ILE A 5 -6.09 -16.61 14.06
N ILE A 6 -5.04 -17.23 13.49
CA ILE A 6 -4.33 -18.40 14.08
C ILE A 6 -3.39 -18.00 15.24
N LYS A 7 -3.33 -16.70 15.60
CA LYS A 7 -2.46 -16.18 16.67
C LYS A 7 -0.95 -16.37 16.42
N ASN A 8 -0.53 -16.56 15.16
CA ASN A 8 0.89 -16.63 14.81
C ASN A 8 1.49 -15.22 14.69
N LEU A 9 2.17 -14.78 15.75
CA LEU A 9 2.73 -13.43 15.88
C LEU A 9 3.87 -13.14 14.89
N THR A 10 4.67 -14.13 14.55
CA THR A 10 5.85 -13.97 13.68
C THR A 10 5.39 -13.78 12.23
N GLU A 11 4.52 -14.69 11.76
CA GLU A 11 4.08 -14.67 10.36
C GLU A 11 3.15 -13.49 10.06
N ARG A 12 2.31 -13.06 11.01
CA ARG A 12 1.46 -11.86 10.81
C ARG A 12 2.29 -10.58 10.65
N LYS A 13 3.42 -10.45 11.36
CA LYS A 13 4.32 -9.28 11.25
C LYS A 13 5.10 -9.33 9.95
N LYS A 14 5.70 -10.49 9.61
CA LYS A 14 6.47 -10.67 8.38
C LYS A 14 5.62 -10.43 7.13
N SER A 15 4.44 -11.04 7.04
CA SER A 15 3.55 -10.88 5.88
C SER A 15 3.11 -9.43 5.69
N LEU A 16 2.68 -8.75 6.77
CA LEU A 16 2.29 -7.34 6.68
C LEU A 16 3.47 -6.42 6.31
N PHE A 17 4.65 -6.68 6.85
CA PHE A 17 5.87 -5.96 6.48
C PHE A 17 6.22 -6.15 5.01
N LEU A 18 6.12 -7.39 4.49
CA LEU A 18 6.35 -7.68 3.08
C LEU A 18 5.34 -6.93 2.19
N THR A 19 4.05 -6.90 2.54
CA THR A 19 3.05 -6.14 1.78
C THR A 19 3.39 -4.65 1.70
N ILE A 20 3.85 -4.04 2.79
CA ILE A 20 4.29 -2.64 2.80
C ILE A 20 5.50 -2.45 1.86
N LEU A 21 6.48 -3.35 1.90
CA LEU A 21 7.63 -3.30 0.99
C LEU A 21 7.20 -3.38 -0.47
N LEU A 22 6.26 -4.26 -0.82
CA LEU A 22 5.75 -4.35 -2.19
C LEU A 22 5.05 -3.05 -2.63
N GLY A 23 4.28 -2.41 -1.74
CA GLY A 23 3.62 -1.14 -2.07
C GLY A 23 4.60 0.03 -2.24
N ILE A 24 5.67 0.08 -1.43
CA ILE A 24 6.77 1.04 -1.63
C ILE A 24 7.47 0.76 -2.97
N TYR A 25 7.76 -0.52 -3.25
CA TYR A 25 8.39 -0.91 -4.51
C TYR A 25 7.55 -0.54 -5.73
N PHE A 26 6.23 -0.79 -5.69
CA PHE A 26 5.30 -0.35 -6.73
C PHE A 26 5.35 1.17 -6.93
N SER A 27 5.34 1.95 -5.84
CA SER A 27 5.38 3.42 -5.91
C SER A 27 6.68 3.95 -6.53
N LEU A 28 7.82 3.29 -6.26
CA LEU A 28 9.11 3.62 -6.89
C LEU A 28 9.11 3.29 -8.38
N LEU A 29 8.54 2.16 -8.79
CA LEU A 29 8.38 1.80 -10.20
C LEU A 29 7.48 2.79 -10.93
N GLN A 30 6.36 3.21 -10.31
CA GLN A 30 5.46 4.21 -10.87
C GLN A 30 6.15 5.56 -11.04
N LEU A 31 6.96 5.98 -10.07
CA LEU A 31 7.78 7.19 -10.18
C LEU A 31 8.82 7.07 -11.31
N PHE A 32 9.48 5.91 -11.43
CA PHE A 32 10.43 5.67 -12.51
C PHE A 32 9.76 5.74 -13.88
N GLU A 33 8.55 5.18 -14.02
CA GLU A 33 7.74 5.29 -15.24
C GLU A 33 7.47 6.76 -15.59
N TYR A 34 7.09 7.59 -14.61
CA TYR A 34 6.81 9.01 -14.82
C TYR A 34 8.03 9.83 -15.21
N ILE A 35 9.22 9.49 -14.71
CA ILE A 35 10.47 10.17 -15.06
C ILE A 35 10.95 9.74 -16.46
N ARG A 36 10.68 8.50 -16.85
CA ARG A 36 11.14 7.91 -18.12
C ARG A 36 10.16 8.06 -19.28
N SER A 37 8.93 8.47 -19.05
CA SER A 37 7.93 8.63 -20.10
C SER A 37 8.37 9.67 -21.13
N SER A 38 8.18 9.36 -22.42
CA SER A 38 8.48 10.28 -23.52
C SER A 38 7.46 11.41 -23.69
N PHE A 39 6.36 11.36 -22.94
CA PHE A 39 5.25 12.30 -22.96
C PHE A 39 5.00 12.85 -21.54
N ARG A 40 4.40 14.03 -21.47
CA ARG A 40 4.06 14.76 -20.25
C ARG A 40 2.54 14.85 -20.08
N MET A 41 2.09 15.27 -18.89
CA MET A 41 0.68 15.49 -18.61
C MET A 41 0.01 16.50 -19.53
N ALA A 42 0.76 17.52 -19.98
CA ALA A 42 0.27 18.53 -20.92
C ALA A 42 0.25 18.04 -22.39
N ASP A 43 0.80 16.86 -22.68
CA ASP A 43 0.92 16.36 -24.04
C ASP A 43 -0.33 15.57 -24.43
N SER A 44 -1.19 16.21 -25.22
CA SER A 44 -2.39 15.63 -25.82
C SER A 44 -3.41 15.06 -24.82
N ILE A 45 -4.51 14.52 -25.33
CA ILE A 45 -5.52 13.83 -24.51
C ILE A 45 -4.90 12.57 -23.87
N TYR A 46 -4.04 11.84 -24.58
CA TYR A 46 -3.42 10.62 -24.06
C TYR A 46 -2.62 10.89 -22.77
N GLY A 47 -1.67 11.84 -22.79
CA GLY A 47 -0.86 12.17 -21.62
C GLY A 47 -1.72 12.62 -20.44
N SER A 48 -2.69 13.51 -20.69
CA SER A 48 -3.59 13.98 -19.64
C SER A 48 -4.38 12.83 -18.97
N THR A 49 -4.96 11.92 -19.76
CA THR A 49 -5.72 10.77 -19.24
C THR A 49 -4.84 9.77 -18.49
N PHE A 50 -3.63 9.50 -19.02
CA PHE A 50 -2.67 8.58 -18.42
C PHE A 50 -2.26 9.06 -17.03
N PHE A 51 -1.76 10.30 -16.91
CA PHE A 51 -1.25 10.83 -15.65
C PHE A 51 -2.36 11.08 -14.62
N ILE A 52 -3.58 11.45 -15.02
CA ILE A 52 -4.69 11.59 -14.08
C ILE A 52 -5.11 10.23 -13.53
N ALA A 53 -5.35 9.24 -14.38
CA ALA A 53 -5.83 7.93 -13.96
C ALA A 53 -4.78 7.20 -13.10
N THR A 54 -3.55 7.12 -13.60
CA THR A 54 -2.46 6.45 -12.86
C THR A 54 -2.02 7.26 -11.64
N GLY A 55 -2.10 8.60 -11.68
CA GLY A 55 -1.72 9.45 -10.56
C GLY A 55 -2.71 9.37 -9.41
N PHE A 56 -4.01 9.36 -9.71
CA PHE A 56 -5.05 9.15 -8.71
C PHE A 56 -4.92 7.77 -8.06
N HIS A 57 -4.72 6.72 -8.86
CA HIS A 57 -4.42 5.38 -8.35
C HIS A 57 -3.14 5.38 -7.49
N GLY A 58 -2.07 6.04 -7.93
CA GLY A 58 -0.82 6.17 -7.18
C GLY A 58 -1.01 6.80 -5.80
N ILE A 59 -1.85 7.85 -5.71
CA ILE A 59 -2.23 8.45 -4.42
C ILE A 59 -2.94 7.42 -3.53
N HIS A 60 -3.87 6.63 -4.08
CA HIS A 60 -4.57 5.58 -3.31
C HIS A 60 -3.60 4.53 -2.79
N VAL A 61 -2.62 4.12 -3.60
CA VAL A 61 -1.59 3.16 -3.18
C VAL A 61 -0.72 3.74 -2.05
N ILE A 62 -0.35 5.02 -2.10
CA ILE A 62 0.42 5.69 -1.04
C ILE A 62 -0.40 5.75 0.27
N ILE A 63 -1.66 6.15 0.19
CA ILE A 63 -2.54 6.21 1.37
C ILE A 63 -2.74 4.80 1.96
N GLY A 64 -2.97 3.79 1.11
CA GLY A 64 -3.11 2.40 1.54
C GLY A 64 -1.85 1.85 2.21
N THR A 65 -0.67 2.13 1.65
CA THR A 65 0.61 1.73 2.28
C THR A 65 0.85 2.41 3.62
N LEU A 66 0.51 3.69 3.75
CA LEU A 66 0.55 4.39 5.04
C LEU A 66 -0.44 3.77 6.04
N PHE A 67 -1.64 3.41 5.60
CA PHE A 67 -2.63 2.77 6.48
C PHE A 67 -2.13 1.41 6.97
N LEU A 68 -1.56 0.59 6.07
CA LEU A 68 -0.91 -0.68 6.43
C LEU A 68 0.27 -0.49 7.38
N LEU A 69 1.06 0.58 7.21
CA LEU A 69 2.15 0.93 8.12
C LEU A 69 1.64 1.25 9.54
N ILE A 70 0.57 2.03 9.67
CA ILE A 70 -0.07 2.29 10.97
C ILE A 70 -0.59 0.97 11.58
N CYS A 71 -1.17 0.09 10.76
CA CYS A 71 -1.57 -1.25 11.20
C CYS A 71 -0.37 -2.08 11.66
N LEU A 72 0.78 -2.02 11.00
CA LEU A 72 2.00 -2.70 11.44
C LEU A 72 2.47 -2.18 12.81
N ILE A 73 2.51 -0.86 13.00
CA ILE A 73 2.88 -0.25 14.29
C ILE A 73 1.93 -0.71 15.40
N ARG A 74 0.61 -0.71 15.15
CA ARG A 74 -0.40 -1.21 16.11
C ARG A 74 -0.23 -2.71 16.39
N LEU A 75 0.19 -3.49 15.40
CA LEU A 75 0.48 -4.92 15.54
C LEU A 75 1.70 -5.19 16.43
N TYR A 76 2.73 -4.33 16.35
CA TYR A 76 3.89 -4.38 17.25
C TYR A 76 3.54 -4.00 18.68
N LYS A 77 2.64 -3.02 18.88
CA LYS A 77 2.10 -2.64 20.19
C LYS A 77 1.03 -3.59 20.75
N LEU A 78 0.76 -4.71 20.07
CA LEU A 78 -0.22 -5.73 20.47
C LEU A 78 -1.67 -5.21 20.61
N HIS A 79 -2.06 -4.18 19.86
CA HIS A 79 -3.41 -3.61 19.92
C HIS A 79 -4.51 -4.46 19.25
N PHE A 80 -4.13 -5.53 18.52
CA PHE A 80 -5.07 -6.36 17.75
C PHE A 80 -5.28 -7.72 18.41
N SER A 81 -6.55 -8.10 18.54
CA SER A 81 -6.97 -9.44 18.97
C SER A 81 -7.57 -10.22 17.78
N PRO A 82 -7.65 -11.56 17.86
CA PRO A 82 -8.24 -12.39 16.80
C PRO A 82 -9.72 -12.09 16.51
N TYR A 83 -10.41 -11.41 17.43
CA TYR A 83 -11.83 -11.07 17.30
C TYR A 83 -12.09 -9.59 17.07
N HIS A 84 -11.08 -8.74 17.31
CA HIS A 84 -11.19 -7.29 17.18
C HIS A 84 -9.96 -6.73 16.46
N HIS A 85 -10.05 -6.71 15.13
CA HIS A 85 -9.00 -6.24 14.25
C HIS A 85 -9.52 -5.55 12.99
N PHE A 86 -10.68 -4.89 13.08
CA PHE A 86 -11.31 -4.18 11.97
C PHE A 86 -10.37 -3.18 11.27
N GLY A 87 -9.48 -2.50 12.02
CA GLY A 87 -8.51 -1.59 11.41
C GLY A 87 -7.53 -2.29 10.44
N LEU A 88 -7.22 -3.57 10.67
CA LEU A 88 -6.43 -4.38 9.73
C LEU A 88 -7.30 -4.90 8.57
N GLU A 89 -8.57 -5.19 8.80
CA GLU A 89 -9.52 -5.60 7.75
C GLU A 89 -9.83 -4.44 6.79
N ALA A 90 -10.03 -3.22 7.30
CA ALA A 90 -10.28 -2.03 6.49
C ALA A 90 -9.05 -1.56 5.69
N ALA A 91 -7.86 -2.00 6.09
CA ALA A 91 -6.62 -1.71 5.37
C ALA A 91 -6.25 -2.79 4.34
N ALA A 92 -6.93 -3.94 4.36
CA ALA A 92 -6.70 -5.08 3.47
C ALA A 92 -7.67 -5.05 2.29
#